data_AF-A0AAD7QPY3-F1
#
_entry.id   AF-A0AAD7QPY3-F1
#
_cell.length_a   1.000
_cell.length_b   1.000
_cell.length_c   1.000
_cell.angle_alpha   90.00
_cell.angle_beta   90.00
_cell.angle_gamma   90.00
#
_symmetry.space_group_name_H-M   'P 1'
#
loop_
_entity.id
_entity.type
_entity.pdbx_description
1 polymer ?
#
loop_
_entity_poly.entity_id
_entity_poly.type
_entity_poly.pdbx_seq_one_letter_code
_entity_poly.pdbx_strand_id
1 'polypeptide(L)'
;MGADYDSDEEIGDISTSSQQQQIDDTPLYLRDEEQQIIKQLPRLAPSSLSRPKDIKKYLEDTAASCAEFGMASDVLELNLKRVIDIGVLVDLEPNAIDRALLRNNQVQDPASVFLEAMNEYMERNSAKSDKQKYSENAFYTNFKRRVWENTYGDEDIPPVENWFDAHGASKTIAEIHDREADDGDDDLIVAQEKRSLKCPVSLALFVNPVTSDVCPHTFSKDAIFALFVENSRGHERALGSIECPVAGCSKILMKSNLKENPAIARQVERYIERQRQQEEAEFDELEDE
;
A
#
# COMPACT_ATOMS: atom_id res chain seq x y z
N MET A 1 -3.20 12.08 -86.29
CA MET A 1 -2.28 10.93 -86.24
C MET A 1 -2.29 10.44 -84.82
N GLY A 2 -2.98 9.32 -84.58
CA GLY A 2 -3.11 8.72 -83.26
C GLY A 2 -1.90 7.84 -82.93
N ALA A 3 -1.75 7.58 -81.65
CA ALA A 3 -1.06 6.41 -81.14
C ALA A 3 -1.80 6.00 -79.85
N ASP A 4 -2.20 4.75 -79.86
CA ASP A 4 -3.00 4.04 -78.88
C ASP A 4 -2.21 3.69 -77.61
N TYR A 5 -3.00 3.32 -76.61
CA TYR A 5 -2.67 2.72 -75.32
C TYR A 5 -1.80 1.46 -75.43
N ASP A 6 -0.84 1.32 -74.50
CA ASP A 6 -0.69 0.17 -73.58
C ASP A 6 0.74 0.14 -72.99
N SER A 7 0.85 0.12 -71.67
CA SER A 7 1.93 -0.60 -70.97
C SER A 7 1.53 -0.78 -69.50
N ASP A 8 1.03 -1.97 -69.21
CA ASP A 8 0.97 -2.55 -67.88
C ASP A 8 2.36 -2.52 -67.23
N GLU A 9 2.47 -1.87 -66.06
CA GLU A 9 3.67 -1.95 -65.22
C GLU A 9 3.44 -3.12 -64.25
N GLU A 10 4.04 -4.26 -64.59
CA GLU A 10 4.07 -5.47 -63.77
C GLU A 10 4.65 -5.18 -62.37
N ILE A 11 3.87 -5.54 -61.34
CA ILE A 11 4.31 -5.58 -59.94
C ILE A 11 5.33 -6.72 -59.80
N GLY A 12 6.60 -6.37 -59.67
CA GLY A 12 7.68 -7.32 -59.42
C GLY A 12 7.55 -7.97 -58.03
N ASP A 13 7.40 -9.30 -58.03
CA ASP A 13 7.50 -10.17 -56.86
C ASP A 13 8.90 -10.06 -56.21
N ILE A 14 8.99 -9.40 -55.06
CA ILE A 14 10.15 -9.51 -54.17
C ILE A 14 9.89 -10.71 -53.25
N SER A 15 10.17 -11.90 -53.76
CA SER A 15 10.32 -13.10 -52.94
C SER A 15 11.64 -13.00 -52.18
N THR A 16 11.61 -12.35 -51.01
CA THR A 16 12.72 -12.40 -50.05
C THR A 16 12.81 -13.80 -49.47
N SER A 17 13.89 -14.50 -49.81
CA SER A 17 14.29 -15.79 -49.26
C SER A 17 14.33 -15.74 -47.73
N SER A 18 13.32 -16.32 -47.07
CA SER A 18 13.36 -16.69 -45.66
C SER A 18 14.36 -17.83 -45.49
N GLN A 19 15.60 -17.50 -45.16
CA GLN A 19 16.51 -18.48 -44.56
C GLN A 19 16.04 -18.70 -43.12
N GLN A 20 15.25 -19.76 -42.91
CA GLN A 20 14.99 -20.31 -41.58
C GLN A 20 16.34 -20.69 -40.97
N GLN A 21 16.84 -19.89 -40.02
CA GLN A 21 17.92 -20.32 -39.14
C GLN A 21 17.35 -21.44 -38.26
N GLN A 22 17.82 -22.67 -38.48
CA GLN A 22 17.55 -23.79 -37.59
C GLN A 22 18.15 -23.45 -36.21
N ILE A 23 17.28 -23.34 -35.21
CA ILE A 23 17.67 -23.23 -33.82
C ILE A 23 18.18 -24.62 -33.40
N ASP A 24 19.38 -24.66 -32.84
CA ASP A 24 20.02 -25.88 -32.36
C ASP A 24 19.26 -26.38 -31.11
N ASP A 25 18.55 -27.51 -31.25
CA ASP A 25 17.70 -28.14 -30.22
C ASP A 25 18.49 -28.79 -29.05
N THR A 26 19.75 -28.40 -28.84
CA THR A 26 20.59 -28.94 -27.77
C THR A 26 20.15 -28.35 -26.41
N PRO A 27 19.72 -29.17 -25.42
CA PRO A 27 19.29 -28.65 -24.12
C PRO A 27 20.46 -27.97 -23.40
N LEU A 28 20.38 -26.64 -23.27
CA LEU A 28 21.33 -25.88 -22.47
C LEU A 28 21.11 -26.19 -20.98
N TYR A 29 21.96 -27.06 -20.42
CA TYR A 29 22.08 -27.17 -18.98
C TYR A 29 22.71 -25.88 -18.45
N LEU A 30 21.96 -25.11 -17.67
CA LEU A 30 22.49 -23.95 -16.93
C LEU A 30 23.71 -24.40 -16.12
N ARG A 31 24.88 -23.81 -16.41
CA ARG A 31 26.11 -24.07 -15.65
C ARG A 31 25.90 -23.65 -14.20
N ASP A 32 26.61 -24.27 -13.26
CA ASP A 32 26.46 -23.97 -11.82
C ASP A 32 26.64 -22.47 -11.51
N GLU A 33 27.48 -21.78 -12.27
CA GLU A 33 27.69 -20.33 -12.19
C GLU A 33 26.44 -19.53 -12.62
N GLU A 34 25.75 -19.95 -13.67
CA GLU A 34 24.53 -19.31 -14.16
C GLU A 34 23.36 -19.54 -13.18
N GLN A 35 23.28 -20.74 -12.59
CA GLN A 35 22.32 -21.03 -11.53
C GLN A 35 22.58 -20.19 -10.25
N GLN A 36 23.85 -19.93 -9.91
CA GLN A 36 24.21 -19.07 -8.80
C GLN A 36 23.87 -17.60 -9.05
N ILE A 37 24.05 -17.10 -10.28
CA ILE A 37 23.67 -15.74 -10.66
C ILE A 37 22.14 -15.57 -10.60
N ILE A 38 21.36 -16.53 -11.10
CA ILE A 38 19.89 -16.50 -11.03
C ILE A 38 19.42 -16.46 -9.57
N LYS A 39 20.01 -17.27 -8.69
CA LYS A 39 19.74 -17.22 -7.23
C LYS A 39 20.12 -15.89 -6.58
N GLN A 40 20.99 -15.10 -7.22
CA GLN A 40 21.44 -13.78 -6.76
C GLN A 40 20.78 -12.61 -7.48
N LEU A 41 19.97 -12.83 -8.53
CA LEU A 41 19.21 -11.77 -9.25
C LEU A 41 18.42 -10.85 -8.31
N PRO A 42 17.73 -11.34 -7.26
CA PRO A 42 17.05 -10.46 -6.30
C PRO A 42 17.97 -9.49 -5.55
N ARG A 43 19.27 -9.79 -5.50
CA ARG A 43 20.33 -8.96 -4.86
C ARG A 43 21.05 -8.05 -5.86
N LEU A 44 20.99 -8.37 -7.15
CA LEU A 44 21.62 -7.62 -8.24
C LEU A 44 20.72 -6.52 -8.82
N ALA A 45 19.42 -6.51 -8.48
CA ALA A 45 18.54 -5.39 -8.79
C ALA A 45 19.15 -4.09 -8.23
N PRO A 46 19.45 -3.08 -9.08
CA PRO A 46 20.23 -1.93 -8.66
C PRO A 46 19.47 -1.12 -7.60
N SER A 47 20.20 -0.66 -6.59
CA SER A 47 19.71 0.19 -5.49
C SER A 47 19.14 1.54 -5.94
N SER A 48 19.18 1.85 -7.23
CA SER A 48 18.68 3.08 -7.86
C SER A 48 17.24 2.97 -8.39
N LEU A 49 16.71 1.76 -8.58
CA LEU A 49 15.27 1.56 -8.75
C LEU A 49 14.68 1.50 -7.35
N SER A 50 14.01 2.57 -6.93
CA SER A 50 13.18 2.55 -5.72
C SER A 50 12.33 1.29 -5.78
N ARG A 51 12.45 0.40 -4.77
CA ARG A 51 11.73 -0.87 -4.82
C ARG A 51 10.24 -0.54 -4.93
N PRO A 52 9.41 -1.36 -5.61
CA PRO A 52 7.97 -1.10 -5.69
C PRO A 52 7.32 -0.80 -4.33
N LYS A 53 7.87 -1.34 -3.23
CA LYS A 53 7.48 -1.01 -1.85
C LYS A 53 7.71 0.46 -1.46
N ASP A 54 8.83 1.05 -1.86
CA ASP A 54 9.18 2.44 -1.55
C ASP A 54 8.26 3.41 -2.31
N ILE A 55 7.96 3.09 -3.56
CA ILE A 55 7.02 3.87 -4.39
C ILE A 55 5.59 3.76 -3.85
N LYS A 56 5.14 2.56 -3.47
CA LYS A 56 3.83 2.37 -2.82
C LYS A 56 3.72 3.22 -1.56
N LYS A 57 4.75 3.17 -0.70
CA LYS A 57 4.80 3.97 0.53
C LYS A 57 4.79 5.48 0.25
N TYR A 58 5.57 5.94 -0.74
CA TYR A 58 5.54 7.33 -1.15
C TYR A 58 4.14 7.77 -1.60
N LEU A 59 3.43 6.94 -2.36
CA LEU A 59 2.06 7.24 -2.80
C LEU A 59 1.06 7.22 -1.64
N GLU A 60 1.19 6.30 -0.68
CA GLU A 60 0.41 6.33 0.57
C GLU A 60 0.68 7.58 1.41
N ASP A 61 1.94 8.00 1.51
CA ASP A 61 2.35 9.19 2.26
C ASP A 61 1.87 10.46 1.55
N THR A 62 1.91 10.50 0.22
CA THR A 62 1.36 11.60 -0.60
C THR A 62 -0.16 11.69 -0.49
N ALA A 63 -0.84 10.56 -0.27
CA ALA A 63 -2.30 10.52 -0.10
C ALA A 63 -2.79 11.42 1.05
N ALA A 64 -1.97 11.56 2.10
CA ALA A 64 -2.27 12.42 3.25
C ALA A 64 -2.19 13.93 2.93
N SER A 65 -1.61 14.30 1.77
CA SER A 65 -1.43 15.69 1.32
C SER A 65 -2.12 15.97 -0.01
N CYS A 66 -3.08 15.14 -0.46
CA CYS A 66 -3.76 15.30 -1.75
C CYS A 66 -4.31 16.73 -1.97
N ALA A 67 -4.88 17.32 -0.92
CA ALA A 67 -5.41 18.69 -0.94
C ALA A 67 -4.31 19.76 -1.13
N GLU A 68 -3.10 19.51 -0.62
CA GLU A 68 -1.96 20.44 -0.68
C GLU A 68 -1.27 20.43 -2.06
N PHE A 69 -1.34 19.31 -2.79
CA PHE A 69 -0.69 19.15 -4.10
C PHE A 69 -1.59 19.41 -5.31
N GLY A 70 -2.88 19.71 -5.10
CA GLY A 70 -3.84 19.93 -6.20
C GLY A 70 -4.03 18.72 -7.11
N MET A 71 -3.64 17.52 -6.66
CA MET A 71 -3.82 16.27 -7.41
C MET A 71 -5.10 15.59 -6.94
N ALA A 72 -5.97 15.24 -7.89
CA ALA A 72 -7.15 14.44 -7.59
C ALA A 72 -6.72 13.10 -7.00
N SER A 73 -7.30 12.72 -5.86
CA SER A 73 -6.97 11.47 -5.15
C SER A 73 -7.10 10.23 -6.04
N ASP A 74 -8.02 10.26 -7.02
CA ASP A 74 -8.23 9.20 -8.01
C ASP A 74 -7.00 8.97 -8.91
N VAL A 75 -6.24 10.03 -9.23
CA VAL A 75 -5.01 9.90 -10.02
C VAL A 75 -3.93 9.19 -9.22
N LEU A 76 -3.78 9.51 -7.94
CA LEU A 76 -2.84 8.83 -7.05
C LEU A 76 -3.24 7.37 -6.84
N GLU A 77 -4.54 7.10 -6.73
CA GLU A 77 -5.07 5.75 -6.63
C GLU A 77 -4.74 4.91 -7.87
N LEU A 78 -4.94 5.45 -9.08
CA LEU A 78 -4.57 4.78 -10.32
C LEU A 78 -3.07 4.45 -10.38
N ASN A 79 -2.22 5.38 -9.93
CA ASN A 79 -0.78 5.14 -9.85
C ASN A 79 -0.43 4.06 -8.83
N LEU A 80 -1.07 4.08 -7.65
CA LEU A 80 -0.85 3.07 -6.62
C LEU A 80 -1.24 1.68 -7.13
N LYS A 81 -2.41 1.54 -7.77
CA LYS A 81 -2.86 0.28 -8.39
C LYS A 81 -1.84 -0.24 -9.40
N ARG A 82 -1.33 0.61 -10.30
CA ARG A 82 -0.28 0.23 -11.27
C ARG A 82 1.00 -0.25 -10.58
N VAL A 83 1.46 0.44 -9.54
CA VAL A 83 2.67 0.02 -8.81
C VAL A 83 2.43 -1.27 -8.01
N ILE A 84 1.20 -1.51 -7.54
CA ILE A 84 0.80 -2.80 -6.96
C ILE A 84 0.93 -3.91 -7.99
N ASP A 85 0.29 -3.77 -9.15
CA ASP A 85 0.35 -4.74 -10.25
C ASP A 85 1.78 -5.00 -10.72
N ILE A 86 2.58 -3.94 -10.93
CA ILE A 86 4.00 -4.05 -11.30
C ILE A 86 4.78 -4.80 -10.20
N GLY A 87 4.51 -4.52 -8.93
CA GLY A 87 5.15 -5.24 -7.83
C GLY A 87 4.89 -6.74 -7.87
N VAL A 88 3.65 -7.15 -8.18
CA VAL A 88 3.32 -8.57 -8.33
C VAL A 88 4.04 -9.18 -9.54
N LEU A 89 4.12 -8.45 -10.66
CA LEU A 89 4.88 -8.89 -11.85
C LEU A 89 6.36 -9.10 -11.56
N VAL A 90 6.99 -8.17 -10.85
CA VAL A 90 8.41 -8.29 -10.47
C VAL A 90 8.61 -9.48 -9.52
N ASP A 91 7.69 -9.71 -8.59
CA ASP A 91 7.75 -10.86 -7.67
C ASP A 91 7.45 -12.21 -8.39
N LEU A 92 6.92 -12.19 -9.62
CA LEU A 92 6.70 -13.41 -10.41
C LEU A 92 7.96 -13.95 -11.07
N GLU A 93 8.96 -13.11 -11.38
CA GLU A 93 10.20 -13.51 -12.06
C GLU A 93 10.95 -14.65 -11.34
N PRO A 94 11.28 -14.52 -10.03
CA PRO A 94 12.00 -15.56 -9.32
C PRO A 94 11.15 -16.84 -9.20
N ASN A 95 9.85 -16.66 -8.94
CA ASN A 95 8.91 -17.76 -8.70
C ASN A 95 8.56 -18.54 -9.98
N ALA A 96 8.59 -17.93 -11.16
CA ALA A 96 8.35 -18.62 -12.42
C ALA A 96 9.54 -19.52 -12.79
N ILE A 97 10.75 -18.99 -12.69
CA ILE A 97 11.99 -19.72 -12.96
C ILE A 97 12.19 -20.84 -11.93
N ASP A 98 11.98 -20.57 -10.64
CA ASP A 98 12.06 -21.60 -9.59
C ASP A 98 11.04 -22.74 -9.81
N ARG A 99 9.81 -22.43 -10.21
CA ARG A 99 8.79 -23.45 -10.53
C ARG A 99 9.15 -24.28 -11.76
N ALA A 100 9.73 -23.66 -12.79
CA ALA A 100 10.18 -24.37 -13.99
C ALA A 100 11.36 -25.30 -13.68
N LEU A 101 12.33 -24.82 -12.88
CA LEU A 101 13.44 -25.62 -12.36
C LEU A 101 12.94 -26.80 -11.50
N LEU A 102 11.93 -26.60 -10.64
CA LEU A 102 11.37 -27.68 -9.81
C LEU A 102 10.64 -28.78 -10.61
N ARG A 103 10.07 -28.47 -11.77
CA ARG A 103 9.29 -29.45 -12.56
C ARG A 103 10.16 -30.38 -13.40
N ASN A 104 11.08 -29.83 -14.18
CA ASN A 104 11.87 -30.62 -15.15
C ASN A 104 13.38 -30.52 -14.92
N ASN A 105 13.84 -29.77 -13.92
CA ASN A 105 15.26 -29.50 -13.65
C ASN A 105 16.02 -28.92 -14.87
N GLN A 106 15.27 -28.35 -15.82
CA GLN A 106 15.76 -27.75 -17.05
C GLN A 106 14.89 -26.53 -17.38
N VAL A 107 15.55 -25.42 -17.67
CA VAL A 107 14.95 -24.21 -18.24
C VAL A 107 15.82 -23.86 -19.44
N GLN A 108 15.34 -24.16 -20.65
CA GLN A 108 16.11 -23.91 -21.87
C GLN A 108 16.24 -22.42 -22.18
N ASP A 109 15.17 -21.66 -21.92
CA ASP A 109 15.17 -20.20 -22.05
C ASP A 109 14.43 -19.56 -20.86
N PRO A 110 15.16 -19.03 -19.87
CA PRO A 110 14.55 -18.35 -18.72
C PRO A 110 13.70 -17.14 -19.09
N ALA A 111 13.99 -16.47 -20.22
CA ALA A 111 13.26 -15.30 -20.64
C ALA A 111 11.86 -15.66 -21.16
N SER A 112 11.72 -16.71 -21.99
CA SER A 112 10.39 -17.20 -22.40
C SER A 112 9.57 -17.70 -21.23
N VAL A 113 10.15 -18.44 -20.27
CA VAL A 113 9.44 -18.88 -19.05
C VAL A 113 8.89 -17.69 -18.27
N PHE A 114 9.68 -16.62 -18.14
CA PHE A 114 9.23 -15.39 -17.49
C PHE A 114 8.12 -14.69 -18.29
N LEU A 115 8.28 -14.54 -19.61
CA LEU A 115 7.28 -13.91 -20.48
C LEU A 115 5.95 -14.67 -20.51
N GLU A 116 5.99 -16.01 -20.54
CA GLU A 116 4.80 -16.86 -20.43
C GLU A 116 4.11 -16.68 -19.08
N ALA A 117 4.87 -16.69 -17.98
CA ALA A 117 4.32 -16.46 -16.64
C ALA A 117 3.74 -15.05 -16.48
N MET A 118 4.35 -14.04 -17.10
CA MET A 118 3.82 -12.68 -17.16
C MET A 118 2.51 -12.63 -17.94
N ASN A 119 2.45 -13.23 -19.14
CA ASN A 119 1.23 -13.27 -19.95
C ASN A 119 0.09 -13.99 -19.23
N GLU A 120 0.37 -15.15 -18.66
CA GLU A 120 -0.61 -15.92 -17.89
C GLU A 120 -1.10 -15.11 -16.67
N TYR A 121 -0.21 -14.40 -15.99
CA TYR A 121 -0.62 -13.49 -14.92
C TYR A 121 -1.46 -12.33 -15.43
N MET A 122 -1.08 -11.68 -16.54
CA MET A 122 -1.83 -10.57 -17.12
C MET A 122 -3.25 -11.00 -17.52
N GLU A 123 -3.41 -12.19 -18.11
CA GLU A 123 -4.71 -12.78 -18.43
C GLU A 123 -5.52 -13.10 -17.17
N ARG A 124 -4.90 -13.77 -16.18
CA ARG A 124 -5.56 -14.06 -14.90
C ARG A 124 -5.92 -12.80 -14.12
N ASN A 125 -5.13 -11.73 -14.26
CA ASN A 125 -5.36 -10.47 -13.56
C ASN A 125 -6.36 -9.59 -14.32
N SER A 126 -6.41 -9.62 -15.65
CA SER A 126 -7.40 -8.84 -16.43
C SER A 126 -8.83 -9.32 -16.16
N ALA A 127 -9.01 -10.60 -15.84
CA ALA A 127 -10.31 -11.17 -15.44
C ALA A 127 -10.75 -10.81 -14.00
N LYS A 128 -9.88 -10.21 -13.18
CA LYS A 128 -10.20 -9.87 -11.78
C LYS A 128 -10.71 -8.44 -11.65
N SER A 129 -11.69 -8.24 -10.77
CA SER A 129 -12.16 -6.91 -10.36
C SER A 129 -11.18 -6.22 -9.42
N ASP A 130 -11.31 -4.90 -9.25
CA ASP A 130 -10.49 -4.13 -8.31
C ASP A 130 -10.63 -4.66 -6.88
N LYS A 131 -11.84 -5.05 -6.48
CA LYS A 131 -12.10 -5.71 -5.19
C LYS A 131 -11.19 -6.91 -5.00
N GLN A 132 -11.18 -7.83 -5.97
CA GLN A 132 -10.38 -9.05 -5.90
C GLN A 132 -8.87 -8.81 -5.90
N LYS A 133 -8.42 -7.69 -6.47
CA LYS A 133 -6.98 -7.36 -6.55
C LYS A 133 -6.50 -6.62 -5.31
N TYR A 134 -7.32 -5.72 -4.77
CA TYR A 134 -6.84 -4.67 -3.88
C TYR A 134 -7.49 -4.66 -2.50
N SER A 135 -8.62 -5.33 -2.25
CA SER A 135 -9.30 -5.29 -0.95
C SER A 135 -8.42 -5.78 0.21
N GLU A 136 -7.61 -6.80 -0.04
CA GLU A 136 -6.68 -7.37 0.94
C GLU A 136 -5.28 -6.75 0.90
N ASN A 137 -5.05 -5.79 -0.01
CA ASN A 137 -3.74 -5.17 -0.16
C ASN A 137 -3.55 -4.07 0.88
N ALA A 138 -2.61 -4.28 1.81
CA ALA A 138 -2.33 -3.32 2.89
C ALA A 138 -2.00 -1.90 2.36
N PHE A 139 -1.31 -1.78 1.22
CA PHE A 139 -0.95 -0.47 0.69
C PHE A 139 -2.17 0.29 0.17
N TYR A 140 -3.05 -0.43 -0.51
CA TYR A 140 -4.30 0.12 -1.01
C TYR A 140 -5.25 0.53 0.12
N THR A 141 -5.38 -0.30 1.15
CA THR A 141 -6.29 -0.01 2.26
C THR A 141 -5.83 1.15 3.13
N ASN A 142 -4.52 1.26 3.37
CA ASN A 142 -3.95 2.42 4.04
C ASN A 142 -4.10 3.70 3.21
N PHE A 143 -3.92 3.62 1.89
CA PHE A 143 -4.15 4.75 1.00
C PHE A 143 -5.58 5.28 1.14
N LYS A 144 -6.60 4.43 0.96
CA LYS A 144 -8.02 4.82 1.09
C LYS A 144 -8.32 5.44 2.46
N ARG A 145 -7.82 4.82 3.53
CA ARG A 145 -7.95 5.33 4.90
C ARG A 145 -7.37 6.73 5.05
N ARG A 146 -6.17 6.98 4.52
CA ARG A 146 -5.52 8.29 4.63
C ARG A 146 -6.23 9.37 3.83
N VAL A 147 -6.71 9.05 2.64
CA VAL A 147 -7.52 10.01 1.86
C VAL A 147 -8.82 10.31 2.58
N TRP A 148 -9.51 9.29 3.12
CA TRP A 148 -10.71 9.49 3.93
C TRP A 148 -10.46 10.37 5.15
N GLU A 149 -9.46 10.02 5.97
CA GLU A 149 -9.05 10.81 7.13
C GLU A 149 -8.75 12.26 6.70
N ASN A 150 -8.05 12.49 5.60
CA ASN A 150 -7.76 13.83 5.13
C ASN A 150 -9.01 14.62 4.72
N THR A 151 -9.96 13.98 4.05
CA THR A 151 -11.16 14.62 3.48
C THR A 151 -12.28 14.81 4.52
N TYR A 152 -12.54 13.81 5.36
CA TYR A 152 -13.69 13.74 6.27
C TYR A 152 -13.28 13.73 7.75
N GLY A 153 -12.01 13.97 8.05
CA GLY A 153 -11.58 14.14 9.43
C GLY A 153 -11.55 12.82 10.20
N ASP A 154 -12.38 12.76 11.25
CA ASP A 154 -12.48 11.62 12.17
C ASP A 154 -13.80 10.85 11.97
N GLU A 155 -14.49 11.07 10.85
CA GLU A 155 -15.61 10.22 10.46
C GLU A 155 -15.15 8.78 10.31
N ASP A 156 -15.97 7.85 10.78
CA ASP A 156 -15.67 6.44 10.70
C ASP A 156 -15.63 6.01 9.23
N ILE A 157 -14.48 5.52 8.77
CA ILE A 157 -14.36 5.02 7.40
C ILE A 157 -15.22 3.75 7.24
N PRO A 158 -16.04 3.64 6.19
CA PRO A 158 -16.84 2.45 5.96
C PRO A 158 -15.97 1.18 5.84
N PRO A 159 -16.53 -0.02 6.07
CA PRO A 159 -15.84 -1.27 5.83
C PRO A 159 -15.30 -1.38 4.40
N VAL A 160 -14.22 -2.14 4.23
CA VAL A 160 -13.52 -2.30 2.93
C VAL A 160 -14.47 -2.81 1.84
N GLU A 161 -15.46 -3.60 2.22
CA GLU A 161 -16.51 -4.12 1.35
C GLU A 161 -17.28 -3.01 0.63
N ASN A 162 -17.48 -1.87 1.29
CA ASN A 162 -18.27 -0.74 0.78
C ASN A 162 -17.47 0.14 -0.18
N TRP A 163 -16.14 -0.02 -0.23
CA TRP A 163 -15.25 0.76 -1.10
C TRP A 163 -15.33 0.37 -2.57
N PHE A 164 -16.09 -0.68 -2.88
CA PHE A 164 -16.27 -1.19 -4.23
C PHE A 164 -17.73 -1.16 -4.62
N ASP A 165 -18.01 -1.02 -5.92
CA ASP A 165 -19.36 -1.12 -6.46
C ASP A 165 -19.83 -2.57 -6.61
N ALA A 166 -21.05 -2.76 -7.14
CA ALA A 166 -21.62 -4.08 -7.36
C ALA A 166 -20.85 -4.92 -8.38
N HIS A 167 -20.06 -4.28 -9.25
CA HIS A 167 -19.21 -4.93 -10.24
C HIS A 167 -17.78 -5.15 -9.73
N GLY A 168 -17.48 -4.71 -8.50
CA GLY A 168 -16.18 -4.80 -7.86
C GLY A 168 -15.17 -3.76 -8.36
N ALA A 169 -15.60 -2.71 -9.06
CA ALA A 169 -14.77 -1.55 -9.37
C ALA A 169 -14.60 -0.69 -8.11
N SER A 170 -13.43 -0.06 -7.94
CA SER A 170 -13.25 0.85 -6.81
C SER A 170 -14.11 2.10 -6.96
N LYS A 171 -14.79 2.47 -5.90
CA LYS A 171 -15.43 3.78 -5.74
C LYS A 171 -14.40 4.84 -5.36
N THR A 172 -14.68 6.08 -5.71
CA THR A 172 -14.00 7.28 -5.19
C THR A 172 -14.34 7.49 -3.72
N ILE A 173 -13.56 8.31 -3.02
CA ILE A 173 -13.80 8.63 -1.60
C ILE A 173 -15.14 9.37 -1.40
N ALA A 174 -15.54 10.21 -2.36
CA ALA A 174 -16.84 10.88 -2.35
C ALA A 174 -18.02 9.90 -2.47
N GLU A 175 -17.94 8.94 -3.40
CA GLU A 175 -18.98 7.91 -3.58
C GLU A 175 -19.11 6.96 -2.39
N ILE A 176 -18.03 6.78 -1.61
CA ILE A 176 -18.06 5.99 -0.38
C ILE A 176 -18.81 6.75 0.72
N HIS A 177 -18.60 8.06 0.83
CA HIS A 177 -19.27 8.91 1.81
C HIS A 177 -20.76 9.10 1.48
N ASP A 178 -21.12 9.37 0.23
CA ASP A 178 -22.50 9.69 -0.16
C ASP A 178 -23.49 8.52 0.04
N ARG A 179 -23.03 7.26 0.12
CA ARG A 179 -23.92 6.11 0.36
C ARG A 179 -24.31 5.90 1.82
N GLU A 180 -23.57 6.42 2.78
CA GLU A 180 -24.00 6.36 4.19
C GLU A 180 -25.20 7.27 4.47
N ALA A 181 -25.50 8.21 3.57
CA ALA A 181 -26.67 9.07 3.68
C ALA A 181 -27.98 8.42 3.18
N ASP A 182 -27.94 7.27 2.49
CA ASP A 182 -29.12 6.64 1.85
C ASP A 182 -29.39 5.19 2.32
N ASP A 183 -28.38 4.42 2.74
CA ASP A 183 -28.56 3.02 3.19
C ASP A 183 -28.68 2.91 4.72
N GLY A 184 -29.79 3.45 5.24
CA GLY A 184 -30.26 3.21 6.60
C GLY A 184 -31.10 1.92 6.71
N ASP A 185 -30.56 0.76 6.35
CA ASP A 185 -31.08 -0.58 6.74
C ASP A 185 -30.17 -1.70 6.21
N ASP A 186 -29.15 -2.10 6.96
CA ASP A 186 -28.72 -3.51 7.04
C ASP A 186 -27.78 -3.71 8.25
N ASP A 187 -28.34 -4.33 9.27
CA ASP A 187 -27.70 -4.73 10.53
C ASP A 187 -26.54 -5.72 10.30
N LEU A 188 -25.33 -5.19 10.09
CA LEU A 188 -24.07 -5.84 10.44
C LEU A 188 -23.18 -4.81 11.16
N ILE A 189 -23.53 -4.55 12.42
CA ILE A 189 -22.68 -3.80 13.35
C ILE A 189 -21.43 -4.65 13.62
N VAL A 190 -20.42 -4.55 12.76
CA VAL A 190 -19.05 -4.81 13.16
C VAL A 190 -18.71 -3.71 14.14
N ALA A 191 -18.55 -4.05 15.42
CA ALA A 191 -18.12 -3.12 16.44
C ALA A 191 -16.76 -2.53 16.05
N GLN A 192 -16.78 -1.35 15.43
CA GLN A 192 -15.59 -0.54 15.19
C GLN A 192 -15.08 -0.13 16.56
N GLU A 193 -13.96 -0.73 16.96
CA GLU A 193 -13.32 -0.42 18.22
C GLU A 193 -12.87 1.05 18.19
N LYS A 194 -13.69 1.94 18.77
CA LYS A 194 -13.33 3.33 19.02
C LYS A 194 -12.06 3.34 19.87
N ARG A 195 -10.90 3.46 19.22
CA ARG A 195 -9.62 3.60 19.91
C ARG A 195 -9.68 4.90 20.68
N SER A 196 -9.55 4.81 22.00
CA SER A 196 -9.55 5.98 22.86
C SER A 196 -8.42 6.93 22.48
N LEU A 197 -8.73 8.21 22.29
CA LEU A 197 -7.72 9.28 22.12
C LEU A 197 -7.03 9.67 23.45
N LYS A 198 -7.29 8.92 24.53
CA LYS A 198 -6.66 9.11 25.83
C LYS A 198 -5.41 8.25 25.96
N CYS A 199 -4.35 8.86 26.45
CA CYS A 199 -3.12 8.17 26.77
C CYS A 199 -3.31 7.24 27.97
N PRO A 200 -2.87 5.97 27.89
CA PRO A 200 -3.01 5.02 29.01
C PRO A 200 -2.12 5.36 30.21
N VAL A 201 -1.14 6.26 30.06
CA VAL A 201 -0.24 6.70 31.14
C VAL A 201 -0.72 8.01 31.77
N SER A 202 -0.96 9.05 30.96
CA SER A 202 -1.40 10.35 31.49
C SER A 202 -2.91 10.45 31.72
N LEU A 203 -3.71 9.52 31.17
CA LEU A 203 -5.18 9.52 31.17
C LEU A 203 -5.84 10.74 30.52
N ALA A 204 -5.02 11.65 29.98
CA ALA A 204 -5.42 12.82 29.19
C ALA A 204 -5.34 12.52 27.70
N LEU A 205 -5.81 13.46 26.87
CA LEU A 205 -5.58 13.39 25.42
C LEU A 205 -4.09 13.23 25.10
N PHE A 206 -3.78 12.55 24.01
CA PHE A 206 -2.40 12.37 23.59
C PHE A 206 -1.73 13.71 23.28
N VAL A 207 -0.53 13.92 23.83
CA VAL A 207 0.32 15.06 23.50
C VAL A 207 1.62 14.51 22.92
N ASN A 208 1.95 14.92 21.70
CA ASN A 208 3.06 14.39 20.93
C ASN A 208 3.10 12.84 20.97
N PRO A 209 2.07 12.15 20.43
CA PRO A 209 1.96 10.70 20.58
C PRO A 209 3.15 9.96 19.96
N VAL A 210 3.63 8.95 20.69
CA VAL A 210 4.66 8.00 20.26
C VAL A 210 4.14 6.58 20.37
N THR A 211 4.39 5.76 19.36
CA THR A 211 3.99 4.36 19.30
C THR A 211 5.22 3.46 19.38
N SER A 212 5.09 2.37 20.11
CA SER A 212 6.12 1.35 20.20
C SER A 212 6.20 0.51 18.92
N ASP A 213 7.40 0.11 18.50
CA ASP A 213 7.60 -0.86 17.42
C ASP A 213 7.56 -2.33 17.89
N VAL A 214 7.57 -2.58 19.21
CA VAL A 214 7.50 -3.94 19.80
C VAL A 214 6.09 -4.32 20.27
N CYS A 215 5.17 -3.36 20.37
CA CYS A 215 3.76 -3.57 20.71
C CYS A 215 2.87 -2.46 20.13
N PRO A 216 1.58 -2.69 19.86
CA PRO A 216 0.71 -1.71 19.18
C PRO A 216 0.28 -0.51 20.04
N HIS A 217 0.90 -0.27 21.21
CA HIS A 217 0.48 0.76 22.15
C HIS A 217 1.10 2.12 21.86
N THR A 218 0.28 3.15 22.03
CA THR A 218 0.64 4.56 21.85
C THR A 218 0.59 5.29 23.18
N PHE A 219 1.51 6.22 23.40
CA PHE A 219 1.67 7.00 24.63
C PHE A 219 1.95 8.48 24.30
N SER A 220 1.63 9.39 25.21
CA SER A 220 2.15 10.76 25.13
C SER A 220 3.65 10.73 25.39
N LYS A 221 4.45 11.41 24.54
CA LYS A 221 5.92 11.38 24.61
C LYS A 221 6.43 11.72 26.00
N ASP A 222 5.99 12.82 26.59
CA ASP A 222 6.52 13.23 27.89
C ASP A 222 6.11 12.25 29.01
N ALA A 223 4.90 11.68 28.93
CA ALA A 223 4.39 10.74 29.92
C ALA A 223 5.18 9.42 29.95
N ILE A 224 5.47 8.83 28.79
CA ILE A 224 6.24 7.59 28.73
C ILE A 224 7.73 7.83 29.04
N PHE A 225 8.28 8.98 28.61
CA PHE A 225 9.68 9.33 28.90
C PHE A 225 9.93 9.59 30.40
N ALA A 226 8.93 10.10 31.13
CA ALA A 226 9.00 10.25 32.59
C ALA A 226 9.22 8.89 33.28
N LEU A 227 8.52 7.84 32.86
CA LEU A 227 8.67 6.49 33.42
C LEU A 227 10.09 5.92 33.22
N PHE A 228 10.73 6.20 32.08
CA PHE A 228 12.14 5.82 31.87
C PHE A 228 13.08 6.53 32.86
N VAL A 229 12.81 7.80 33.20
CA VAL A 229 13.62 8.57 34.14
C VAL A 229 13.42 8.07 35.58
N GLU A 230 12.18 7.79 35.97
CA GLU A 230 11.85 7.23 37.29
C GLU A 230 12.50 5.87 37.52
N ASN A 231 12.42 4.97 36.54
CA ASN A 231 13.03 3.65 36.64
C ASN A 231 14.57 3.73 36.79
N SER A 232 15.20 4.78 36.25
CA SER A 232 16.65 4.99 36.33
C SER A 232 17.15 5.46 37.70
N ARG A 233 16.25 5.90 38.60
CA ARG A 233 16.61 6.47 39.92
C ARG A 233 16.65 5.42 41.05
N GLY A 234 16.07 4.24 40.86
CA GLY A 234 15.74 3.31 41.95
C GLY A 234 16.66 2.09 42.14
N HIS A 235 17.36 1.59 41.12
CA HIS A 235 18.16 0.37 41.26
C HIS A 235 19.28 0.24 40.21
N GLU A 236 20.39 -0.40 40.62
CA GLU A 236 21.54 -0.84 39.80
C GLU A 236 21.21 -1.86 38.69
N ARG A 237 19.93 -2.01 38.29
CA ARG A 237 19.48 -2.97 37.28
C ARG A 237 18.42 -2.36 36.37
N ALA A 238 18.86 -1.81 35.24
CA ALA A 238 18.32 -2.00 33.89
C ALA A 238 18.59 -0.77 33.02
N LEU A 239 19.38 -0.99 31.96
CA LEU A 239 19.77 -0.01 30.96
C LEU A 239 18.54 0.55 30.22
N GLY A 240 18.05 1.73 30.60
CA GLY A 240 17.17 2.55 29.74
C GLY A 240 15.92 1.86 29.20
N SER A 241 15.40 0.85 29.90
CA SER A 241 14.27 0.01 29.50
C SER A 241 13.19 -0.02 30.58
N ILE A 242 11.91 -0.09 30.17
CA ILE A 242 10.75 -0.25 31.06
C ILE A 242 9.82 -1.33 30.51
N GLU A 243 8.96 -1.92 31.34
CA GLU A 243 7.84 -2.72 30.86
C GLU A 243 6.73 -1.82 30.30
N CYS A 244 6.01 -2.32 29.30
CA CYS A 244 4.86 -1.63 28.74
C CYS A 244 3.82 -1.36 29.85
N PRO A 245 3.41 -0.10 30.07
CA PRO A 245 2.50 0.24 31.17
C PRO A 245 1.04 -0.15 30.90
N VAL A 246 0.73 -0.69 29.72
CA VAL A 246 -0.62 -1.16 29.40
C VAL A 246 -0.87 -2.52 30.07
N ALA A 247 -1.94 -2.61 30.86
CA ALA A 247 -2.32 -3.82 31.56
C ALA A 247 -2.44 -5.02 30.59
N GLY A 248 -1.79 -6.12 30.94
CA GLY A 248 -1.75 -7.33 30.10
C GLY A 248 -0.66 -7.35 29.02
N CYS A 249 0.15 -6.29 28.89
CA CYS A 249 1.30 -6.27 27.97
C CYS A 249 2.62 -6.44 28.73
N SER A 250 3.36 -7.52 28.45
CA SER A 250 4.66 -7.83 29.09
C SER A 250 5.87 -7.47 28.22
N LYS A 251 5.70 -6.60 27.21
CA LYS A 251 6.78 -6.20 26.30
C LYS A 251 7.70 -5.18 26.97
N ILE A 252 9.01 -5.33 26.77
CA ILE A 252 10.03 -4.37 27.23
C ILE A 252 10.19 -3.27 26.18
N LEU A 253 10.01 -2.03 26.60
CA LEU A 253 10.17 -0.83 25.79
C LEU A 253 11.54 -0.21 26.05
N MET A 254 12.21 0.23 24.98
CA MET A 254 13.36 1.12 25.04
C MET A 254 13.02 2.45 24.35
N LYS A 255 13.76 3.51 24.67
CA LYS A 255 13.56 4.83 24.02
C LYS A 255 13.67 4.75 22.48
N SER A 256 14.55 3.90 21.96
CA SER A 256 14.74 3.67 20.52
C SER A 256 13.54 2.99 19.84
N ASN A 257 12.70 2.29 20.61
CA ASN A 257 11.53 1.58 20.10
C ASN A 257 10.29 2.49 19.98
N LEU A 258 10.34 3.70 20.53
CA LEU A 258 9.24 4.66 20.48
C LEU A 258 9.42 5.61 19.29
N LYS A 259 8.47 5.57 18.36
CA LYS A 259 8.45 6.40 17.15
C LYS A 259 7.28 7.35 17.18
N GLU A 260 7.48 8.56 16.70
CA GLU A 260 6.42 9.57 16.61
C GLU A 260 5.27 9.07 15.74
N ASN A 261 4.05 9.31 16.20
CA ASN A 261 2.84 8.89 15.52
C ASN A 261 2.02 10.12 15.09
N PRO A 262 2.34 10.72 13.92
CA PRO A 262 1.63 11.91 13.44
C PRO A 262 0.15 11.64 13.13
N ALA A 263 -0.27 10.38 12.92
CA ALA A 263 -1.67 10.07 12.67
C ALA A 263 -2.53 10.31 13.93
N ILE A 264 -2.09 9.79 15.09
CA ILE A 264 -2.79 10.03 16.37
C ILE A 264 -2.71 11.51 16.76
N ALA A 265 -1.60 12.19 16.43
CA ALA A 265 -1.46 13.63 16.71
C ALA A 265 -2.54 14.44 15.98
N ARG A 266 -2.73 14.18 14.67
CA ARG A 266 -3.78 14.83 13.87
C ARG A 266 -5.18 14.50 14.36
N GLN A 267 -5.44 13.26 14.79
CA GLN A 267 -6.75 12.89 15.35
C GLN A 267 -7.06 13.66 16.64
N VAL A 268 -6.07 13.87 17.51
CA VAL A 268 -6.27 14.65 18.74
C VAL A 268 -6.50 16.12 18.43
N GLU A 269 -5.74 16.69 17.48
CA GLU A 269 -5.90 18.08 17.03
C GLU A 269 -7.30 18.33 16.47
N ARG A 270 -7.80 17.42 15.63
CA ARG A 270 -9.17 17.48 15.10
C ARG A 270 -10.24 17.34 16.16
N TYR A 271 -10.03 16.44 17.14
CA TYR A 271 -10.93 16.31 18.27
C TYR A 271 -11.02 17.60 19.08
N ILE A 272 -9.88 18.25 19.35
CA ILE A 272 -9.82 19.53 20.08
C ILE A 272 -10.52 20.64 19.30
N GLU A 273 -10.26 20.76 17.99
CA GLU A 273 -10.89 21.80 17.17
C GLU A 273 -12.42 21.62 17.10
N ARG A 274 -12.91 20.38 17.00
CA ARG A 274 -14.36 20.11 17.05
C ARG A 274 -14.98 20.45 18.41
N GLN A 275 -14.30 20.13 19.51
CA GLN A 275 -14.77 20.54 20.85
C GLN A 275 -14.86 22.06 20.96
N ARG A 276 -13.85 22.78 20.45
CA ARG A 276 -13.83 24.26 20.45
C ARG A 276 -14.98 24.84 19.64
N GLN A 277 -15.26 24.30 18.46
CA GLN A 277 -16.36 24.75 17.60
C GLN A 277 -17.73 24.47 18.21
N GLN A 278 -17.89 23.34 18.91
CA GLN A 278 -19.13 23.02 19.64
C GLN A 278 -19.34 23.98 20.80
N GLU A 279 -18.30 24.26 21.60
CA GLU A 279 -18.36 25.23 22.70
C GLU A 279 -18.65 26.66 22.21
N GLU A 280 -18.09 27.06 21.06
CA GLU A 280 -18.33 28.38 20.44
C GLU A 280 -19.78 28.49 19.92
N ALA A 281 -20.31 27.45 19.27
CA ALA A 281 -21.70 27.41 18.81
C ALA A 281 -22.72 27.40 19.97
N GLU A 282 -22.44 26.64 21.04
CA GLU A 282 -23.28 26.63 22.25
C GLU A 282 -23.26 27.98 22.98
N PHE A 283 -22.16 28.73 22.92
CA PHE A 283 -22.06 30.06 23.51
C PHE A 283 -22.87 31.10 22.73
N ASP A 284 -22.77 31.08 21.38
CA ASP A 284 -23.52 31.99 20.51
C ASP A 284 -25.03 31.77 20.63
N GLU A 285 -25.52 30.53 20.77
CA GLU A 285 -26.94 30.24 20.97
C GLU A 285 -27.51 30.77 22.30
N LEU A 286 -26.65 31.00 23.32
CA LEU A 286 -27.05 31.52 24.64
C LEU A 286 -27.03 33.06 24.72
N GLU A 287 -26.38 33.75 23.77
CA GLU A 287 -26.40 35.22 23.70
C GLU A 287 -27.63 35.76 22.93
N ASP A 288 -28.30 34.91 22.15
CA ASP A 288 -29.49 35.24 21.35
C ASP A 288 -30.84 34.97 22.07
N GLU A 289 -30.84 34.47 23.31
CA GLU A 289 -32.02 34.35 24.22
C GLU A 289 -32.10 35.46 25.29
#